data_AF-A0A261VEV9-F1
#
_entry.id   AF-A0A261VEV9-F1
#
_cell.length_a   1.000
_cell.length_b   1.000
_cell.length_c   1.000
_cell.angle_alpha   90.00
_cell.angle_beta   90.00
_cell.angle_gamma   90.00
#
_symmetry.space_group_name_H-M   'P 1'
#
loop_
_entity.id
_entity.type
_entity.pdbx_description
1 polymer ?
#
loop_
_entity_poly.entity_id
_entity_poly.type
_entity_poly.pdbx_seq_one_letter_code
_entity_poly.pdbx_strand_id
1 'polypeptide(L)'
;MLQRRYEQRKKARWLRLWRDSLFLQDSAAHRAALPLVFCLIYLLAECALSARLIEICAVDVHGHALAGARACGRVLSACAIVLLVWPMLRSSTSRGRALLYGGLLVAALSWAAGSLERVVLDRLIDASSVQARATAVATLQWRRDAAAAAPEAAPFAALWPAGMPVSVSGQAVAAMVGFLMAPEPEPVPADADLEQAYQRFVSSQFTVRSRFQAYRDAAVFRHEAMAAWSEPRHRAGASKDAQHAAFVAQTEASLRQQAGVDSLPPGLSLGEFAAHPLTQASWRTLLAYPQTSPPLSLTPIGRETFALYYYRPLRDARAQPASAVLAAPQRYANGAEREAYGRRAYELMVAPMLGLALSLLGMLTHLCRAGLLTIHYVSGWRLRRAGVELVALVAGVWALSLAARNWPAGLVADPAYAAWAASGGIDIGWLDALVRLEVLGYPLFDLVFHVLF
;
A
#
# COMPACT_ATOMS: atom_id res chain seq x y z
N MET A 1 -5.89 23.48 55.68
CA MET A 1 -6.75 24.13 54.65
C MET A 1 -6.05 25.27 53.89
N LEU A 2 -5.32 26.17 54.57
CA LEU A 2 -4.63 27.31 53.94
C LEU A 2 -3.55 26.92 52.90
N GLN A 3 -2.76 25.88 53.17
CA GLN A 3 -1.72 25.40 52.25
C GLN A 3 -2.30 24.92 50.90
N ARG A 4 -3.41 24.16 50.92
CA ARG A 4 -4.10 23.74 49.69
C ARG A 4 -4.57 24.94 48.85
N ARG A 5 -5.13 25.98 49.49
CA ARG A 5 -5.54 27.21 48.80
C ARG A 5 -4.34 27.98 48.21
N TYR A 6 -3.21 28.01 48.93
CA TYR A 6 -1.98 28.62 48.44
C TYR A 6 -1.44 27.88 47.21
N GLU A 7 -1.37 26.55 47.26
CA GLU A 7 -0.91 25.72 46.12
C GLU A 7 -1.83 25.86 44.90
N GLN A 8 -3.15 25.89 45.09
CA GLN A 8 -4.11 26.13 44.02
C GLN A 8 -3.92 27.50 43.36
N ARG A 9 -3.73 28.57 44.15
CA ARG A 9 -3.45 29.92 43.61
C ARG A 9 -2.12 29.98 42.86
N LYS A 10 -1.08 29.34 43.39
CA LYS A 10 0.24 29.27 42.74
C LYS A 10 0.14 28.53 41.40
N LYS A 11 -0.53 27.37 41.36
CA LYS A 11 -0.80 26.62 40.10
C LYS A 11 -1.59 27.45 39.10
N ALA A 12 -2.67 28.12 39.53
CA ALA A 12 -3.49 28.96 38.64
C ALA A 12 -2.74 30.19 38.12
N ARG A 13 -1.83 30.79 38.91
CA ARG A 13 -0.97 31.89 38.45
C ARG A 13 0.05 31.39 37.43
N TRP A 14 0.69 30.25 37.70
CA TRP A 14 1.68 29.67 36.81
C TRP A 14 1.08 29.25 35.45
N LEU A 15 -0.08 28.61 35.46
CA LEU A 15 -0.82 28.26 34.24
C LEU A 15 -1.23 29.49 33.41
N ARG A 16 -1.66 30.58 34.07
CA ARG A 16 -1.96 31.84 33.37
C ARG A 16 -0.72 32.45 32.72
N LEU A 17 0.40 32.51 33.44
CA LEU A 17 1.66 33.03 32.89
C LEU A 17 2.15 32.19 31.70
N TRP A 18 2.04 30.86 31.78
CA TRP A 18 2.36 29.97 30.67
C TRP A 18 1.42 30.14 29.48
N ARG A 19 0.12 30.24 29.75
CA ARG A 19 -0.88 30.49 28.70
C ARG A 19 -0.62 31.81 27.99
N ASP A 20 -0.39 32.88 28.74
CA ASP A 20 -0.23 34.23 28.19
C ASP A 20 1.16 34.42 27.52
N SER A 21 2.15 33.58 27.87
CA SER A 21 3.46 33.56 27.19
C SER A 21 3.41 32.80 25.86
N LEU A 22 2.67 31.69 25.80
CA LEU A 22 2.60 30.82 24.61
C LEU A 22 1.50 31.22 23.63
N PHE A 23 0.34 31.63 24.13
CA PHE A 23 -0.85 31.87 23.33
C PHE A 23 -1.24 33.34 23.28
N LEU A 24 -1.82 33.74 22.16
CA LEU A 24 -2.45 35.04 21.95
C LEU A 24 -3.92 34.78 21.60
N GLN A 25 -4.83 35.49 22.28
CA GLN A 25 -6.23 35.51 21.87
C GLN A 25 -6.38 36.45 20.66
N ASP A 26 -6.76 35.90 19.52
CA ASP A 26 -6.92 36.61 18.26
C ASP A 26 -8.40 36.85 17.99
N SER A 27 -8.84 38.11 18.01
CA SER A 27 -10.22 38.49 17.73
C SER A 27 -10.63 38.19 16.28
N ALA A 28 -9.67 37.96 15.38
CA ALA A 28 -9.89 37.64 13.99
C ALA A 28 -9.67 36.14 13.69
N ALA A 29 -10.05 35.25 14.61
CA ALA A 29 -9.92 33.79 14.49
C ALA A 29 -10.44 33.21 13.17
N HIS A 30 -11.51 33.79 12.61
CA HIS A 30 -12.06 33.38 11.30
C HIS A 30 -11.05 33.45 10.15
N ARG A 31 -9.98 34.26 10.26
CA ARG A 31 -8.91 34.34 9.26
C ARG A 31 -8.10 33.05 9.14
N ALA A 32 -8.16 32.16 10.15
CA ALA A 32 -7.55 30.84 10.11
C ALA A 32 -8.27 29.86 9.16
N ALA A 33 -9.51 30.16 8.74
CA ALA A 33 -10.26 29.30 7.83
C ALA A 33 -9.56 29.14 6.47
N LEU A 34 -9.01 30.22 5.92
CA LEU A 34 -8.33 30.18 4.63
C LEU A 34 -7.08 29.29 4.62
N PRO A 35 -6.08 29.48 5.53
CA PRO A 35 -4.93 28.58 5.59
C PRO A 35 -5.33 27.14 5.96
N LEU A 36 -6.39 26.94 6.74
CA LEU A 36 -6.92 25.61 7.03
C LEU A 36 -7.41 24.92 5.75
N VAL A 37 -8.23 25.62 4.93
CA VAL A 37 -8.71 25.09 3.64
C VAL A 37 -7.54 24.73 2.71
N PHE A 38 -6.52 25.58 2.60
CA PHE A 38 -5.34 25.25 1.79
C PHE A 38 -4.57 24.03 2.34
N CYS A 39 -4.48 23.90 3.66
CA CYS A 39 -3.87 22.74 4.31
C CYS A 39 -4.64 21.45 4.01
N LEU A 40 -5.97 21.50 4.04
CA LEU A 40 -6.83 20.35 3.72
C LEU A 40 -6.76 19.96 2.23
N ILE A 41 -6.74 20.94 1.32
CA ILE A 41 -6.54 20.70 -0.12
C ILE A 41 -5.18 20.03 -0.37
N TYR A 42 -4.13 20.52 0.30
CA TYR A 42 -2.81 19.90 0.23
C TYR A 42 -2.83 18.45 0.71
N LEU A 43 -3.45 18.16 1.87
CA LEU A 43 -3.57 16.80 2.39
C LEU A 43 -4.30 15.87 1.42
N LEU A 44 -5.38 16.33 0.77
CA LEU A 44 -6.09 15.57 -0.24
C LEU A 44 -5.20 15.28 -1.47
N ALA A 45 -4.44 16.29 -1.91
CA ALA A 45 -3.52 16.14 -3.04
C ALA A 45 -2.38 15.15 -2.74
N GLU A 46 -1.83 15.16 -1.51
CA GLU A 46 -0.83 14.18 -1.06
C GLU A 46 -1.42 12.76 -0.96
N CYS A 47 -2.65 12.61 -0.48
CA CYS A 47 -3.33 11.31 -0.47
C CYS A 47 -3.52 10.77 -1.90
N ALA A 48 -3.93 11.63 -2.83
CA ALA A 48 -4.09 11.26 -4.24
C ALA A 48 -2.75 10.90 -4.90
N LEU A 49 -1.68 11.65 -4.60
CA LEU A 49 -0.33 11.34 -5.08
C LEU A 49 0.15 10.00 -4.51
N SER A 50 -0.01 9.77 -3.21
CA SER A 50 0.39 8.53 -2.53
C SER A 50 -0.34 7.33 -3.12
N ALA A 51 -1.66 7.45 -3.32
CA ALA A 51 -2.47 6.43 -3.97
C ALA A 51 -1.94 6.09 -5.39
N ARG A 52 -1.68 7.12 -6.19
CA ARG A 52 -1.13 6.95 -7.55
C ARG A 52 0.26 6.35 -7.55
N LEU A 53 1.13 6.73 -6.61
CA LEU A 53 2.47 6.14 -6.47
C LEU A 53 2.38 4.65 -6.17
N ILE A 54 1.48 4.26 -5.27
CA ILE A 54 1.26 2.86 -4.93
C ILE A 54 0.76 2.08 -6.15
N GLU A 55 -0.21 2.62 -6.89
CA GLU A 55 -0.73 1.99 -8.11
C GLU A 55 0.36 1.81 -9.17
N ILE A 56 1.18 2.83 -9.43
CA ILE A 56 2.33 2.75 -10.35
C ILE A 56 3.28 1.63 -9.91
N CYS A 57 3.50 1.47 -8.61
CA CYS A 57 4.33 0.40 -8.07
C CYS A 57 3.71 -1.00 -8.22
N ALA A 58 2.38 -1.06 -8.38
CA ALA A 58 1.62 -2.29 -8.43
C ALA A 58 1.42 -2.80 -9.86
N VAL A 59 1.05 -1.91 -10.78
CA VAL A 59 0.67 -2.27 -12.15
C VAL A 59 1.87 -2.26 -13.07
N ASP A 60 2.66 -1.18 -13.05
CA ASP A 60 3.76 -1.06 -14.00
C ASP A 60 4.77 0.04 -13.66
N VAL A 61 6.01 -0.37 -13.39
CA VAL A 61 7.13 0.56 -13.13
C VAL A 61 7.74 1.01 -14.46
N HIS A 62 6.93 1.52 -15.37
CA HIS A 62 7.45 2.22 -16.55
C HIS A 62 8.04 3.57 -16.12
N GLY A 63 9.25 3.86 -16.62
CA GLY A 63 10.00 5.06 -16.22
C GLY A 63 9.24 6.39 -16.41
N HIS A 64 8.32 6.47 -17.36
CA HIS A 64 7.56 7.69 -17.65
C HIS A 64 6.48 8.01 -16.60
N ALA A 65 5.70 7.01 -16.17
CA ALA A 65 4.67 7.21 -15.14
C ALA A 65 5.29 7.61 -13.81
N LEU A 66 6.38 6.91 -13.43
CA LEU A 66 7.13 7.23 -12.22
C LEU A 66 7.79 8.62 -12.30
N ALA A 67 8.34 9.02 -13.46
CA ALA A 67 8.90 10.36 -13.64
C ALA A 67 7.86 11.47 -13.44
N GLY A 68 6.64 11.28 -13.96
CA GLY A 68 5.52 12.20 -13.76
C GLY A 68 5.14 12.32 -12.28
N ALA A 69 4.98 11.19 -11.59
CA ALA A 69 4.67 11.16 -10.16
C ALA A 69 5.76 11.83 -9.31
N ARG A 70 7.05 11.58 -9.62
CA ARG A 70 8.20 12.24 -8.96
C ARG A 70 8.23 13.74 -9.20
N ALA A 71 7.85 14.21 -10.39
CA ALA A 71 7.74 15.65 -10.65
C ALA A 71 6.62 16.28 -9.83
N CYS A 72 5.43 15.67 -9.79
CA CYS A 72 4.31 16.12 -8.97
C CYS A 72 4.67 16.12 -7.47
N GLY A 73 5.32 15.07 -6.96
CA GLY A 73 5.75 14.97 -5.57
C GLY A 73 6.73 16.06 -5.15
N ARG A 74 7.67 16.44 -6.02
CA ARG A 74 8.58 17.57 -5.78
C ARG A 74 7.85 18.90 -5.66
N VAL A 75 6.89 19.15 -6.55
CA VAL A 75 6.06 20.35 -6.50
C VAL A 75 5.20 20.38 -5.24
N LEU A 76 4.57 19.26 -4.88
CA LEU A 76 3.75 19.16 -3.66
C LEU A 76 4.59 19.36 -2.39
N SER A 77 5.78 18.74 -2.31
CA SER A 77 6.72 18.94 -1.21
C SER A 77 7.14 20.41 -1.08
N ALA A 78 7.40 21.09 -2.20
CA ALA A 78 7.71 22.51 -2.21
C ALA A 78 6.50 23.36 -1.76
N CYS A 79 5.30 23.03 -2.22
CA CYS A 79 4.06 23.66 -1.76
C CYS A 79 3.85 23.47 -0.25
N ALA A 80 4.16 22.30 0.31
CA ALA A 80 4.07 22.02 1.74
C ALA A 80 4.91 23.02 2.56
N ILE A 81 6.18 23.16 2.18
CA ILE A 81 7.12 24.09 2.83
C ILE A 81 6.64 25.53 2.69
N VAL A 82 6.18 25.94 1.50
CA VAL A 82 5.66 27.29 1.28
C VAL A 82 4.41 27.57 2.10
N LEU A 83 3.48 26.61 2.18
CA LEU A 83 2.30 26.70 3.03
C LEU A 83 2.67 26.84 4.51
N LEU A 84 3.74 26.18 4.96
CA LEU A 84 4.26 26.28 6.32
C LEU A 84 4.77 27.70 6.63
N VAL A 85 5.60 28.27 5.74
CA VAL A 85 6.21 29.60 5.93
C VAL A 85 5.33 30.77 5.46
N TRP A 86 4.19 30.49 4.84
CA TRP A 86 3.27 31.49 4.28
C TRP A 86 2.90 32.64 5.22
N PRO A 87 2.61 32.42 6.53
CA PRO A 87 2.31 33.52 7.43
C PRO A 87 3.45 34.54 7.55
N MET A 88 4.70 34.06 7.49
CA MET A 88 5.89 34.92 7.54
C MET A 88 6.01 35.75 6.26
N LEU A 89 5.85 35.13 5.08
CA LEU A 89 5.87 35.82 3.78
C LEU A 89 4.79 36.90 3.67
N ARG A 90 3.58 36.60 4.15
CA ARG A 90 2.46 37.54 4.12
C ARG A 90 2.65 38.69 5.11
N SER A 91 3.32 38.46 6.24
CA SER A 91 3.54 39.50 7.25
C SER A 91 4.56 40.56 6.81
N SER A 92 5.51 40.19 5.96
CA SER A 92 6.61 41.06 5.54
C SER A 92 6.37 41.80 4.21
N THR A 93 5.36 41.42 3.43
CA THR A 93 5.17 41.93 2.06
C THR A 93 3.70 42.16 1.68
N SER A 94 3.46 42.94 0.62
CA SER A 94 2.10 43.09 0.06
C SER A 94 1.61 41.77 -0.55
N ARG A 95 0.28 41.56 -0.61
CA ARG A 95 -0.33 40.29 -1.07
C ARG A 95 0.20 39.81 -2.43
N GLY A 96 0.36 40.72 -3.40
CA GLY A 96 0.91 40.37 -4.72
C GLY A 96 2.37 39.93 -4.68
N ARG A 97 3.21 40.61 -3.88
CA ARG A 97 4.61 40.23 -3.66
C ARG A 97 4.74 38.91 -2.92
N ALA A 98 3.90 38.67 -1.91
CA ALA A 98 3.88 37.40 -1.19
C ALA A 98 3.55 36.21 -2.11
N LEU A 99 2.61 36.37 -3.05
CA LEU A 99 2.28 35.34 -4.04
C LEU A 99 3.44 35.11 -5.02
N LEU A 100 4.06 36.17 -5.53
CA LEU A 100 5.22 36.08 -6.41
C LEU A 100 6.39 35.35 -5.71
N TYR A 101 6.74 35.76 -4.49
CA TYR A 101 7.79 35.12 -3.70
C TYR A 101 7.43 33.68 -3.34
N GLY A 102 6.17 33.39 -3.03
CA GLY A 102 5.68 32.03 -2.83
C GLY A 102 5.90 31.17 -4.07
N GLY A 103 5.52 31.64 -5.26
CA GLY A 103 5.73 30.92 -6.52
C GLY A 103 7.21 30.70 -6.85
N LEU A 104 8.04 31.72 -6.68
CA LEU A 104 9.50 31.60 -6.86
C LEU A 104 10.11 30.60 -5.87
N LEU A 105 9.65 30.61 -4.62
CA LEU A 105 10.10 29.68 -3.59
C LEU A 105 9.67 28.24 -3.91
N VAL A 106 8.44 28.02 -4.39
CA VAL A 106 8.00 26.70 -4.87
C VAL A 106 8.89 26.20 -6.00
N ALA A 107 9.18 27.04 -7.01
CA ALA A 107 10.04 26.65 -8.13
C ALA A 107 11.47 26.31 -7.67
N ALA A 108 12.06 27.16 -6.81
CA ALA A 108 13.40 26.94 -6.27
C ALA A 108 13.50 25.67 -5.42
N LEU A 109 12.53 25.45 -4.53
CA LEU A 109 12.47 24.25 -3.69
C LEU A 109 12.21 22.98 -4.51
N SER A 110 11.35 23.04 -5.53
CA SER A 110 11.09 21.91 -6.42
C SER A 110 12.34 21.50 -7.19
N TRP A 111 13.12 22.48 -7.66
CA TRP A 111 14.41 22.24 -8.30
C TRP A 111 15.41 21.64 -7.33
N ALA A 112 15.57 22.24 -6.14
CA ALA A 112 16.47 21.74 -5.10
C ALA A 112 16.11 20.32 -4.65
N ALA A 113 14.81 20.02 -4.50
CA ALA A 113 14.32 18.69 -4.17
C ALA A 113 14.72 17.67 -5.24
N GLY A 114 14.62 18.02 -6.53
CA GLY A 114 15.08 17.15 -7.61
C GLY A 114 16.57 16.85 -7.58
N SER A 115 17.40 17.84 -7.24
CA SER A 115 18.85 17.65 -7.09
C SER A 115 19.17 16.79 -5.85
N LEU A 116 18.52 17.08 -4.72
CA LEU A 116 18.72 16.33 -3.48
C LEU A 116 18.27 14.87 -3.61
N GLU A 117 17.12 14.63 -4.22
CA GLU A 117 16.58 13.31 -4.49
C GLU A 117 17.56 12.45 -5.31
N ARG A 118 18.17 13.02 -6.36
CA ARG A 118 19.21 12.34 -7.14
C ARG A 118 20.42 12.00 -6.29
N VAL A 119 20.96 12.95 -5.52
CA VAL A 119 22.12 12.71 -4.65
C VAL A 119 21.84 11.62 -3.61
N VAL A 120 20.64 11.61 -3.01
CA VAL A 120 20.23 10.59 -2.05
C VAL A 120 20.12 9.22 -2.72
N LEU A 121 19.46 9.15 -3.87
CA LEU A 121 19.32 7.89 -4.62
C LEU A 121 20.65 7.35 -5.10
N ASP A 122 21.52 8.20 -5.65
CA ASP A 122 22.85 7.82 -6.09
C ASP A 122 23.64 7.21 -4.94
N ARG A 123 23.62 7.85 -3.76
CA ARG A 123 24.26 7.29 -2.55
C ARG A 123 23.66 5.94 -2.12
N LEU A 124 22.34 5.79 -2.17
CA LEU A 124 21.68 4.53 -1.81
C LEU A 124 22.00 3.41 -2.81
N ILE A 125 22.08 3.74 -4.10
CA ILE A 125 22.45 2.81 -5.16
C ILE A 125 23.94 2.42 -5.01
N ASP A 126 24.82 3.38 -4.71
CA ASP A 126 26.25 3.13 -4.53
C ASP A 126 26.52 2.26 -3.30
N ALA A 127 25.74 2.47 -2.22
CA ALA A 127 25.78 1.66 -1.01
C ALA A 127 25.07 0.30 -1.14
N SER A 128 24.29 0.08 -2.21
CA SER A 128 23.51 -1.16 -2.36
C SER A 128 24.42 -2.37 -2.61
N SER A 129 24.12 -3.47 -1.91
CA SER A 129 24.83 -4.73 -2.10
C SER A 129 24.48 -5.36 -3.45
N VAL A 130 25.38 -6.22 -3.93
CA VAL A 130 25.17 -7.03 -5.13
C VAL A 130 23.89 -7.86 -5.00
N GLN A 131 23.63 -8.39 -3.81
CA GLN A 131 22.44 -9.17 -3.51
C GLN A 131 21.17 -8.32 -3.54
N ALA A 132 21.19 -7.09 -2.99
CA ALA A 132 20.04 -6.18 -3.02
C ALA A 132 19.65 -5.82 -4.47
N ARG A 133 20.64 -5.61 -5.34
CA ARG A 133 20.40 -5.36 -6.78
C ARG A 133 19.81 -6.57 -7.49
N ALA A 134 20.34 -7.77 -7.24
CA ALA A 134 19.81 -9.01 -7.82
C ALA A 134 18.35 -9.27 -7.36
N THR A 135 18.08 -9.02 -6.08
CA THR A 135 16.73 -9.15 -5.48
C THR A 135 15.77 -8.13 -6.08
N ALA A 136 16.21 -6.89 -6.32
CA ALA A 136 15.39 -5.87 -6.96
C ALA A 136 15.00 -6.26 -8.39
N VAL A 137 15.96 -6.81 -9.15
CA VAL A 137 15.70 -7.33 -10.50
C VAL A 137 14.68 -8.48 -10.45
N ALA A 138 14.90 -9.47 -9.60
CA ALA A 138 14.00 -10.61 -9.47
C ALA A 138 12.58 -10.17 -9.06
N THR A 139 12.49 -9.19 -8.15
CA THR A 139 11.21 -8.63 -7.69
C THR A 139 10.47 -7.90 -8.80
N LEU A 140 11.15 -7.05 -9.58
CA LEU A 140 10.54 -6.35 -10.70
C LEU A 140 10.08 -7.32 -11.81
N GLN A 141 10.87 -8.36 -12.08
CA GLN A 141 10.51 -9.39 -13.04
C GLN A 141 9.28 -10.18 -12.56
N TRP A 142 9.27 -10.61 -11.30
CA TRP A 142 8.13 -11.28 -10.69
C TRP A 142 6.87 -10.41 -10.75
N ARG A 143 6.96 -9.10 -10.45
CA ARG A 143 5.80 -8.19 -10.57
C ARG A 143 5.27 -8.12 -11.99
N ARG A 144 6.15 -8.06 -12.99
CA ARG A 144 5.75 -8.03 -14.40
C ARG A 144 5.02 -9.32 -14.79
N ASP A 145 5.53 -10.46 -14.34
CA ASP A 145 4.92 -11.77 -14.60
C ASP A 145 3.60 -11.94 -13.83
N ALA A 146 3.53 -11.43 -12.59
CA ALA A 146 2.34 -11.44 -11.75
C ALA A 146 1.26 -10.46 -12.23
N ALA A 147 1.61 -9.32 -12.82
CA ALA A 147 0.65 -8.42 -13.45
C ALA A 147 0.06 -9.03 -14.74
N ALA A 148 0.82 -9.89 -15.42
CA ALA A 148 0.37 -10.60 -16.62
C ALA A 148 -0.52 -11.82 -16.31
N ALA A 149 -0.41 -12.41 -15.11
CA ALA A 149 -1.29 -13.46 -14.62
C ALA A 149 -2.41 -12.84 -13.76
N ALA A 150 -3.69 -13.08 -14.09
CA ALA A 150 -4.81 -12.54 -13.31
C ALA A 150 -4.64 -12.77 -11.78
N PRO A 151 -5.12 -11.86 -10.92
CA PRO A 151 -4.59 -11.66 -9.57
C PRO A 151 -5.07 -12.74 -8.61
N GLU A 152 -4.25 -13.77 -8.40
CA GLU A 152 -4.27 -14.53 -7.15
C GLU A 152 -3.02 -14.22 -6.32
N ALA A 153 -3.22 -13.32 -5.38
CA ALA A 153 -2.21 -12.85 -4.45
C ALA A 153 -2.02 -13.83 -3.29
N ALA A 154 -0.91 -14.55 -3.25
CA ALA A 154 -0.42 -15.18 -2.02
C ALA A 154 1.07 -15.51 -2.17
N PRO A 155 1.95 -14.69 -1.57
CA PRO A 155 2.33 -14.89 -0.16
C PRO A 155 2.21 -13.65 0.75
N PHE A 156 2.11 -12.44 0.21
CA PHE A 156 2.12 -11.19 1.01
C PHE A 156 0.77 -10.82 1.63
N ALA A 157 -0.33 -11.44 1.19
CA ALA A 157 -1.68 -11.20 1.73
C ALA A 157 -1.78 -11.55 3.23
N ALA A 158 -0.95 -12.47 3.73
CA ALA A 158 -0.90 -12.86 5.13
C ALA A 158 -0.26 -11.80 6.05
N LEU A 159 0.50 -10.85 5.49
CA LEU A 159 1.13 -9.75 6.24
C LEU A 159 0.15 -8.59 6.50
N TRP A 160 -1.00 -8.59 5.82
CA TRP A 160 -2.01 -7.56 5.94
C TRP A 160 -3.03 -7.90 7.04
N PRO A 161 -3.54 -6.92 7.79
CA PRO A 161 -4.54 -7.17 8.83
C PRO A 161 -5.75 -7.94 8.26
N ALA A 162 -6.13 -9.02 8.94
CA ALA A 162 -7.27 -9.85 8.56
C ALA A 162 -8.54 -8.98 8.42
N GLY A 163 -9.19 -9.04 7.25
CA GLY A 163 -10.47 -8.36 7.00
C GLY A 163 -10.40 -7.07 6.19
N MET A 164 -9.21 -6.59 5.80
CA MET A 164 -9.09 -5.51 4.81
C MET A 164 -9.06 -6.08 3.38
N PRO A 165 -9.80 -5.49 2.41
CA PRO A 165 -9.77 -5.96 1.03
C PRO A 165 -8.34 -5.87 0.50
N VAL A 166 -7.85 -6.98 -0.07
CA VAL A 166 -6.49 -7.09 -0.62
C VAL A 166 -6.46 -6.42 -1.99
N SER A 167 -6.45 -5.10 -2.02
CA SER A 167 -6.22 -4.33 -3.25
C SER A 167 -4.84 -4.67 -3.84
N VAL A 168 -4.73 -4.55 -5.17
CA VAL A 168 -3.45 -4.73 -5.91
C VAL A 168 -2.37 -3.77 -5.37
N SER A 169 -2.79 -2.56 -5.03
CA SER A 169 -1.98 -1.53 -4.37
C SER A 169 -1.43 -1.93 -3.00
N GLY A 170 -2.24 -2.53 -2.12
CA GLY A 170 -1.79 -3.01 -0.81
C GLY A 170 -0.75 -4.12 -0.92
N GLN A 171 -0.91 -5.02 -1.91
CA GLN A 171 0.06 -6.07 -2.19
C GLN A 171 1.40 -5.51 -2.69
N ALA A 172 1.37 -4.44 -3.48
CA ALA A 172 2.58 -3.79 -3.95
C ALA A 172 3.37 -3.16 -2.81
N VAL A 173 2.71 -2.47 -1.87
CA VAL A 173 3.34 -1.94 -0.65
C VAL A 173 3.93 -3.09 0.16
N ALA A 174 3.16 -4.15 0.41
CA ALA A 174 3.65 -5.33 1.14
C ALA A 174 4.87 -5.97 0.46
N ALA A 175 4.90 -6.05 -0.87
CA ALA A 175 6.03 -6.56 -1.62
C ALA A 175 7.25 -5.62 -1.58
N MET A 176 7.05 -4.29 -1.52
CA MET A 176 8.14 -3.34 -1.36
C MET A 176 8.72 -3.36 0.06
N VAL A 177 7.85 -3.45 1.07
CA VAL A 177 8.27 -3.66 2.46
C VAL A 177 9.01 -4.99 2.54
N GLY A 178 8.45 -6.07 2.01
CA GLY A 178 9.12 -7.38 1.92
C GLY A 178 10.49 -7.31 1.26
N PHE A 179 10.66 -6.53 0.19
CA PHE A 179 11.96 -6.29 -0.45
C PHE A 179 12.97 -5.60 0.49
N LEU A 180 12.53 -4.61 1.28
CA LEU A 180 13.39 -3.92 2.24
C LEU A 180 13.73 -4.78 3.46
N MET A 181 12.80 -5.65 3.87
CA MET A 181 12.89 -6.48 5.08
C MET A 181 13.50 -7.85 4.81
N ALA A 182 13.58 -8.29 3.55
CA ALA A 182 14.03 -9.63 3.21
C ALA A 182 15.46 -9.84 3.73
N PRO A 183 15.68 -10.75 4.69
CA PRO A 183 17.04 -11.19 4.99
C PRO A 183 17.65 -11.76 3.70
N GLU A 184 18.99 -11.77 3.61
CA GLU A 184 19.65 -12.50 2.52
C GLU A 184 19.02 -13.89 2.44
N PRO A 185 18.53 -14.33 1.27
CA PRO A 185 17.73 -15.53 1.18
C PRO A 185 18.59 -16.71 1.61
N GLU A 186 18.38 -17.20 2.83
CA GLU A 186 18.79 -18.55 3.17
C GLU A 186 18.03 -19.51 2.23
N PRO A 187 18.69 -20.58 1.76
CA PRO A 187 18.04 -21.56 0.92
C PRO A 187 16.85 -22.15 1.67
N VAL A 188 15.65 -21.71 1.29
CA VAL A 188 14.39 -22.22 1.84
C VAL A 188 14.38 -23.73 1.62
N PRO A 189 14.15 -24.55 2.66
CA PRO A 189 14.07 -25.99 2.50
C PRO A 189 13.05 -26.33 1.42
N ALA A 190 13.42 -27.22 0.50
CA ALA A 190 12.69 -27.51 -0.73
C ALA A 190 11.19 -27.88 -0.55
N ASP A 191 10.78 -28.20 0.68
CA ASP A 191 9.47 -28.75 1.01
C ASP A 191 8.64 -27.85 1.97
N ALA A 192 9.14 -26.67 2.39
CA ALA A 192 8.45 -25.81 3.36
C ALA A 192 7.04 -25.38 2.89
N ASP A 193 6.86 -25.17 1.59
CA ASP A 193 5.59 -24.74 0.99
C ASP A 193 4.74 -25.88 0.40
N LEU A 194 5.24 -27.13 0.41
CA LEU A 194 4.58 -28.26 -0.23
C LEU A 194 3.21 -28.55 0.40
N GLU A 195 3.12 -28.49 1.73
CA GLU A 195 1.87 -28.77 2.45
C GLU A 195 0.80 -27.74 2.11
N GLN A 196 1.15 -26.45 2.12
CA GLN A 196 0.21 -25.39 1.78
C GLN A 196 -0.24 -25.47 0.31
N ALA A 197 0.66 -25.84 -0.60
CA ALA A 197 0.33 -26.05 -2.01
C ALA A 197 -0.59 -27.28 -2.19
N TYR A 198 -0.36 -28.35 -1.42
CA TYR A 198 -1.20 -29.54 -1.43
C TYR A 198 -2.63 -29.23 -0.92
N GLN A 199 -2.75 -28.49 0.19
CA GLN A 199 -4.05 -28.09 0.72
C GLN A 199 -4.82 -27.19 -0.27
N ARG A 200 -4.13 -26.28 -0.99
CA ARG A 200 -4.74 -25.47 -2.05
C ARG A 200 -5.23 -26.33 -3.21
N PHE A 201 -4.44 -27.31 -3.65
CA PHE A 201 -4.84 -28.25 -4.68
C PHE A 201 -6.08 -29.05 -4.27
N VAL A 202 -6.09 -29.61 -3.05
CA VAL A 202 -7.25 -30.35 -2.51
C VAL A 202 -8.49 -29.44 -2.43
N SER A 203 -8.34 -28.22 -1.93
CA SER A 203 -9.43 -27.24 -1.86
C SER A 203 -10.01 -26.92 -3.24
N SER A 204 -9.15 -26.79 -4.26
CA SER A 204 -9.59 -26.52 -5.63
C SER A 204 -10.40 -27.65 -6.26
N GLN A 205 -10.18 -28.92 -5.85
CA GLN A 205 -11.02 -30.04 -6.30
C GLN A 205 -12.48 -29.87 -5.84
N PHE A 206 -12.70 -29.33 -4.63
CA PHE A 206 -14.05 -29.00 -4.15
C PHE A 206 -14.66 -27.86 -4.95
N THR A 207 -13.88 -26.82 -5.28
CA THR A 207 -14.33 -25.71 -6.14
C THR A 207 -14.80 -26.21 -7.51
N VAL A 208 -14.06 -27.11 -8.14
CA VAL A 208 -14.45 -27.68 -9.45
C VAL A 208 -15.71 -28.55 -9.34
N ARG A 209 -15.87 -29.32 -8.25
CA ARG A 209 -17.11 -30.07 -7.99
C ARG A 209 -18.32 -29.16 -7.79
N SER A 210 -18.16 -28.05 -7.08
CA SER A 210 -19.21 -27.04 -6.93
C SER A 210 -19.58 -26.39 -8.27
N ARG A 211 -18.58 -26.05 -9.10
CA ARG A 211 -18.82 -25.55 -10.47
C ARG A 211 -19.56 -26.57 -11.33
N PHE A 212 -19.26 -27.86 -11.19
CA PHE A 212 -19.99 -28.92 -11.89
C PHE A 212 -21.46 -29.02 -11.45
N GLN A 213 -21.74 -28.84 -10.16
CA GLN A 213 -23.13 -28.79 -9.67
C GLN A 213 -23.90 -27.62 -10.28
N ALA A 214 -23.26 -26.44 -10.35
CA ALA A 214 -23.84 -25.27 -11.02
C ALA A 214 -24.06 -25.50 -12.53
N TYR A 215 -23.17 -26.23 -13.19
CA TYR A 215 -23.30 -26.62 -14.59
C TYR A 215 -24.44 -27.62 -14.83
N ARG A 216 -24.57 -28.65 -13.98
CA ARG A 216 -25.55 -29.74 -14.13
C ARG A 216 -26.96 -29.31 -13.74
N ASP A 217 -27.10 -28.51 -12.68
CA ASP A 217 -28.39 -28.09 -12.14
C ASP A 217 -28.39 -26.59 -11.84
N ALA A 218 -28.38 -25.81 -12.92
CA ALA A 218 -28.40 -24.36 -12.85
C ALA A 218 -29.62 -23.81 -12.09
N ALA A 219 -30.74 -24.57 -12.04
CA ALA A 219 -31.96 -24.18 -11.35
C ALA A 219 -31.84 -24.35 -9.82
N VAL A 220 -31.24 -25.44 -9.34
CA VAL A 220 -30.97 -25.64 -7.90
C VAL A 220 -29.91 -24.67 -7.39
N PHE A 221 -28.82 -24.49 -8.14
CA PHE A 221 -27.79 -23.51 -7.79
C PHE A 221 -28.35 -22.07 -7.74
N ARG A 222 -29.26 -21.74 -8.68
CA ARG A 222 -30.03 -20.49 -8.65
C ARG A 222 -30.84 -20.35 -7.36
N HIS A 223 -31.51 -21.41 -6.91
CA HIS A 223 -32.31 -21.38 -5.69
C HIS A 223 -31.44 -21.20 -4.41
N GLU A 224 -30.26 -21.82 -4.35
CA GLU A 224 -29.32 -21.67 -3.22
C GLU A 224 -28.68 -20.28 -3.15
N ALA A 225 -28.24 -19.73 -4.29
CA ALA A 225 -27.73 -18.37 -4.37
C ALA A 225 -28.81 -17.33 -3.98
N MET A 226 -30.07 -17.57 -4.38
CA MET A 226 -31.22 -16.75 -3.99
C MET A 226 -31.55 -16.87 -2.49
N ALA A 227 -31.40 -18.06 -1.91
CA ALA A 227 -31.61 -18.27 -0.48
C ALA A 227 -30.56 -17.52 0.37
N ALA A 228 -29.28 -17.55 -0.03
CA ALA A 228 -28.21 -16.79 0.61
C ALA A 228 -28.44 -15.26 0.56
N TRP A 229 -29.04 -14.75 -0.52
CA TRP A 229 -29.38 -13.33 -0.64
C TRP A 229 -30.57 -12.90 0.24
N SER A 230 -31.49 -13.83 0.54
CA SER A 230 -32.65 -13.57 1.38
C SER A 230 -32.30 -13.34 2.86
N GLU A 231 -31.03 -13.53 3.24
CA GLU A 231 -30.51 -13.18 4.55
C GLU A 231 -30.64 -11.66 4.84
N PRO A 232 -30.88 -11.25 6.10
CA PRO A 232 -31.37 -9.91 6.43
C PRO A 232 -30.45 -8.73 6.08
N ARG A 233 -29.19 -8.95 5.67
CA ARG A 233 -28.19 -7.88 5.42
C ARG A 233 -28.45 -7.03 4.17
N HIS A 234 -29.28 -7.48 3.23
CA HIS A 234 -29.45 -6.80 1.93
C HIS A 234 -30.77 -6.04 1.74
N ARG A 235 -31.53 -5.74 2.82
CA ARG A 235 -32.92 -5.24 2.75
C ARG A 235 -33.14 -3.72 2.63
N ALA A 236 -32.15 -2.89 2.30
CA ALA A 236 -32.36 -1.43 2.24
C ALA A 236 -32.58 -0.89 0.80
N GLY A 237 -33.86 -0.75 0.43
CA GLY A 237 -34.36 0.37 -0.39
C GLY A 237 -34.18 0.35 -1.92
N ALA A 238 -35.09 -0.30 -2.65
CA ALA A 238 -35.67 0.12 -3.95
C ALA A 238 -36.59 -0.99 -4.54
N SER A 239 -37.36 -0.68 -5.60
CA SER A 239 -38.50 -1.49 -6.08
C SER A 239 -38.16 -2.94 -6.42
N LYS A 240 -38.84 -3.87 -5.74
CA LYS A 240 -38.48 -5.29 -5.61
C LYS A 240 -38.36 -6.07 -6.91
N ASP A 241 -39.17 -5.84 -7.93
CA ASP A 241 -39.34 -6.87 -8.97
C ASP A 241 -38.40 -6.70 -10.18
N ALA A 242 -38.19 -5.46 -10.66
CA ALA A 242 -37.32 -5.19 -11.81
C ALA A 242 -35.82 -5.28 -11.48
N GLN A 243 -35.41 -4.81 -10.29
CA GLN A 243 -34.04 -4.95 -9.82
C GLN A 243 -33.71 -6.39 -9.45
N HIS A 244 -34.69 -7.15 -8.92
CA HIS A 244 -34.51 -8.58 -8.67
C HIS A 244 -34.34 -9.36 -9.98
N ALA A 245 -35.14 -9.08 -11.01
CA ALA A 245 -34.97 -9.72 -12.33
C ALA A 245 -33.63 -9.35 -12.98
N ALA A 246 -33.23 -8.07 -12.94
CA ALA A 246 -31.95 -7.60 -13.50
C ALA A 246 -30.75 -8.16 -12.74
N PHE A 247 -30.82 -8.22 -11.41
CA PHE A 247 -29.79 -8.82 -10.56
C PHE A 247 -29.70 -10.33 -10.77
N VAL A 248 -30.82 -11.05 -10.87
CA VAL A 248 -30.82 -12.48 -11.17
C VAL A 248 -30.20 -12.73 -12.55
N ALA A 249 -30.57 -11.95 -13.56
CA ALA A 249 -29.98 -12.06 -14.90
C ALA A 249 -28.48 -11.72 -14.91
N GLN A 250 -28.05 -10.69 -14.19
CA GLN A 250 -26.65 -10.28 -14.11
C GLN A 250 -25.81 -11.26 -13.27
N THR A 251 -26.38 -11.80 -12.20
CA THR A 251 -25.74 -12.81 -11.35
C THR A 251 -25.66 -14.14 -12.09
N GLU A 252 -26.69 -14.53 -12.84
CA GLU A 252 -26.68 -15.71 -13.70
C GLU A 252 -25.67 -15.58 -14.84
N ALA A 253 -25.62 -14.42 -15.51
CA ALA A 253 -24.60 -14.13 -16.51
C ALA A 253 -23.19 -14.12 -15.90
N SER A 254 -23.01 -13.50 -14.73
CA SER A 254 -21.71 -13.44 -14.05
C SER A 254 -21.27 -14.80 -13.53
N LEU A 255 -22.18 -15.64 -13.03
CA LEU A 255 -21.90 -17.01 -12.60
C LEU A 255 -21.58 -17.93 -13.78
N ARG A 256 -22.29 -17.80 -14.91
CA ARG A 256 -21.97 -18.55 -16.14
C ARG A 256 -20.65 -18.12 -16.75
N GLN A 257 -20.37 -16.82 -16.74
CA GLN A 257 -19.11 -16.23 -17.19
C GLN A 257 -17.95 -16.62 -16.26
N GLN A 258 -18.12 -16.57 -14.93
CA GLN A 258 -17.13 -16.97 -13.93
C GLN A 258 -16.89 -18.48 -13.90
N ALA A 259 -17.92 -19.29 -14.17
CA ALA A 259 -17.79 -20.72 -14.30
C ALA A 259 -17.22 -21.14 -15.68
N GLY A 260 -17.13 -20.21 -16.64
CA GLY A 260 -16.68 -20.50 -18.02
C GLY A 260 -17.61 -21.45 -18.77
N VAL A 261 -18.89 -21.49 -18.38
CA VAL A 261 -19.86 -22.54 -18.77
C VAL A 261 -20.51 -22.28 -20.12
N ASP A 262 -20.56 -21.03 -20.59
CA ASP A 262 -21.26 -20.65 -21.83
C ASP A 262 -20.70 -21.30 -23.11
N SER A 263 -19.54 -21.95 -23.01
CA SER A 263 -18.88 -22.65 -24.12
C SER A 263 -18.68 -24.15 -23.87
N LEU A 264 -19.25 -24.69 -22.79
CA LEU A 264 -19.17 -26.12 -22.47
C LEU A 264 -20.32 -26.89 -23.15
N PRO A 265 -20.05 -28.03 -23.81
CA PRO A 265 -21.10 -28.92 -24.31
C PRO A 265 -22.07 -29.29 -23.18
N PRO A 266 -23.38 -29.44 -23.43
CA PRO A 266 -24.32 -29.93 -22.42
C PRO A 266 -24.13 -31.42 -22.12
N GLY A 267 -24.54 -31.87 -20.93
CA GLY A 267 -24.58 -33.29 -20.56
C GLY A 267 -23.25 -33.93 -20.18
N LEU A 268 -22.19 -33.17 -19.94
CA LEU A 268 -20.91 -33.70 -19.47
C LEU A 268 -21.07 -34.37 -18.10
N SER A 269 -20.43 -35.52 -17.90
CA SER A 269 -20.20 -36.08 -16.56
C SER A 269 -19.19 -35.24 -15.77
N LEU A 270 -19.08 -35.45 -14.46
CA LEU A 270 -18.12 -34.72 -13.61
C LEU A 270 -16.67 -34.90 -14.11
N GLY A 271 -16.32 -36.10 -14.55
CA GLY A 271 -15.00 -36.41 -15.08
C GLY A 271 -14.73 -35.69 -16.40
N GLU A 272 -15.69 -35.71 -17.32
CA GLU A 272 -15.58 -35.02 -18.62
C GLU A 272 -15.58 -33.50 -18.46
N PHE A 273 -16.41 -32.96 -17.56
CA PHE A 273 -16.42 -31.55 -17.20
C PHE A 273 -15.07 -31.11 -16.66
N ALA A 274 -14.50 -31.86 -15.71
CA ALA A 274 -13.21 -31.55 -15.13
C ALA A 274 -12.07 -31.68 -16.16
N ALA A 275 -12.13 -32.68 -17.05
CA ALA A 275 -11.15 -32.89 -18.11
C ALA A 275 -11.27 -31.90 -19.28
N HIS A 276 -12.40 -31.19 -19.41
CA HIS A 276 -12.64 -30.29 -20.52
C HIS A 276 -11.57 -29.18 -20.59
N PRO A 277 -11.05 -28.82 -21.78
CA PRO A 277 -9.95 -27.85 -21.93
C PRO A 277 -10.21 -26.49 -21.27
N LEU A 278 -11.44 -25.97 -21.36
CA LEU A 278 -11.81 -24.70 -20.71
C LEU A 278 -11.81 -24.79 -19.18
N THR A 279 -12.32 -25.89 -18.63
CA THR A 279 -12.29 -26.16 -17.18
C THR A 279 -10.86 -26.32 -16.71
N GLN A 280 -10.04 -27.09 -17.43
CA GLN A 280 -8.61 -27.26 -17.14
C GLN A 280 -7.85 -25.95 -17.22
N ALA A 281 -8.09 -25.11 -18.23
CA ALA A 281 -7.46 -23.81 -18.34
C ALA A 281 -7.82 -22.92 -17.16
N SER A 282 -9.11 -22.84 -16.80
CA SER A 282 -9.59 -22.10 -15.63
C SER A 282 -9.03 -22.64 -14.32
N TRP A 283 -8.97 -23.97 -14.16
CA TRP A 283 -8.47 -24.63 -12.96
C TRP A 283 -6.96 -24.47 -12.80
N ARG A 284 -6.19 -24.54 -13.89
CA ARG A 284 -4.76 -24.21 -13.88
C ARG A 284 -4.54 -22.75 -13.55
N THR A 285 -5.33 -21.82 -14.10
CA THR A 285 -5.27 -20.41 -13.74
C THR A 285 -5.57 -20.20 -12.25
N LEU A 286 -6.60 -20.85 -11.71
CA LEU A 286 -6.96 -20.83 -10.27
C LEU A 286 -5.82 -21.32 -9.37
N LEU A 287 -4.94 -22.19 -9.86
CA LEU A 287 -3.81 -22.67 -9.08
C LEU A 287 -2.47 -22.03 -9.50
N ALA A 288 -2.52 -21.08 -10.45
CA ALA A 288 -1.39 -20.47 -11.13
C ALA A 288 -0.38 -21.49 -11.73
N TYR A 289 -0.90 -22.58 -12.30
CA TYR A 289 -0.13 -23.57 -13.06
C TYR A 289 0.06 -23.12 -14.52
N PRO A 290 1.24 -23.30 -15.12
CA PRO A 290 1.43 -23.12 -16.56
C PRO A 290 0.41 -23.92 -17.36
N GLN A 291 -0.08 -23.38 -18.48
CA GLN A 291 -1.03 -24.10 -19.33
C GLN A 291 -0.43 -25.39 -19.93
N THR A 292 0.91 -25.49 -19.97
CA THR A 292 1.67 -26.67 -20.35
C THR A 292 1.74 -27.75 -19.26
N SER A 293 1.23 -27.49 -18.05
CA SER A 293 1.23 -28.45 -16.95
C SER A 293 0.33 -29.66 -17.26
N PRO A 294 0.62 -30.84 -16.69
CA PRO A 294 -0.28 -31.99 -16.77
C PRO A 294 -1.72 -31.62 -16.38
N PRO A 295 -2.74 -32.26 -16.96
CA PRO A 295 -4.13 -32.05 -16.56
C PRO A 295 -4.33 -32.30 -15.06
N LEU A 296 -5.05 -31.40 -14.40
CA LEU A 296 -5.40 -31.49 -12.99
C LEU A 296 -6.50 -32.55 -12.81
N SER A 297 -6.35 -33.41 -11.80
CA SER A 297 -7.27 -34.52 -11.55
C SER A 297 -8.17 -34.26 -10.35
N LEU A 298 -9.44 -34.70 -10.45
CA LEU A 298 -10.37 -34.80 -9.31
C LEU A 298 -10.16 -36.06 -8.48
N THR A 299 -9.32 -36.97 -8.96
CA THR A 299 -8.97 -38.18 -8.22
C THR A 299 -8.13 -37.77 -7.02
N PRO A 300 -8.46 -38.23 -5.80
CA PRO A 300 -7.62 -37.99 -4.64
C PRO A 300 -6.22 -38.55 -4.91
N ILE A 301 -5.22 -37.68 -4.85
CA ILE A 301 -3.81 -38.06 -4.93
C ILE A 301 -3.13 -37.72 -3.60
N GLY A 302 -2.20 -38.56 -3.19
CA GLY A 302 -1.41 -38.31 -1.98
C GLY A 302 -0.44 -37.14 -2.18
N ARG A 303 0.04 -36.57 -1.07
CA ARG A 303 0.98 -35.45 -1.05
C ARG A 303 2.21 -35.68 -1.93
N GLU A 304 2.82 -36.87 -1.89
CA GLU A 304 4.02 -37.19 -2.68
C GLU A 304 3.74 -37.27 -4.18
N THR A 305 2.59 -37.83 -4.57
CA THR A 305 2.16 -37.86 -5.97
C THR A 305 1.87 -36.44 -6.47
N PHE A 306 1.22 -35.62 -5.66
CA PHE A 306 1.06 -34.20 -5.97
C PHE A 306 2.39 -33.48 -6.11
N ALA A 307 3.34 -33.76 -5.21
CA ALA A 307 4.67 -33.18 -5.22
C ALA A 307 5.39 -33.44 -6.56
N LEU A 308 5.37 -34.71 -7.00
CA LEU A 308 6.05 -35.15 -8.22
C LEU A 308 5.43 -34.62 -9.50
N TYR A 309 4.10 -34.68 -9.64
CA TYR A 309 3.44 -34.40 -10.91
C TYR A 309 3.03 -32.94 -11.11
N TYR A 310 2.81 -32.22 -10.01
CA TYR A 310 2.23 -30.88 -10.07
C TYR A 310 3.16 -29.85 -9.41
N TYR A 311 3.54 -30.06 -8.15
CA TYR A 311 4.27 -29.05 -7.39
C TYR A 311 5.71 -28.83 -7.87
N ARG A 312 6.52 -29.89 -8.01
CA ARG A 312 7.92 -29.78 -8.42
C ARG A 312 8.06 -29.18 -9.83
N PRO A 313 7.31 -29.63 -10.86
CA PRO A 313 7.36 -28.99 -12.17
C PRO A 313 6.97 -27.52 -12.14
N LEU A 314 5.93 -27.16 -11.38
CA LEU A 314 5.52 -25.77 -11.19
C LEU A 314 6.62 -24.95 -10.50
N ARG A 315 7.19 -25.48 -9.43
CA ARG A 315 8.27 -24.85 -8.68
C ARG A 315 9.50 -24.69 -9.57
N ASP A 316 9.87 -25.70 -10.34
CA ASP A 316 11.04 -25.66 -11.22
C ASP A 316 10.82 -24.65 -12.37
N ALA A 317 9.61 -24.58 -12.93
CA ALA A 317 9.23 -23.58 -13.92
C ALA A 317 9.22 -22.14 -13.35
N ARG A 318 8.79 -21.95 -12.09
CA ARG A 318 8.85 -20.66 -11.38
C ARG A 318 10.26 -20.31 -10.88
N ALA A 319 11.06 -21.32 -10.56
CA ALA A 319 12.44 -21.17 -10.17
C ALA A 319 13.27 -20.71 -11.36
N GLN A 320 13.07 -21.25 -12.56
CA GLN A 320 13.87 -20.89 -13.74
C GLN A 320 14.08 -19.37 -13.99
N PRO A 321 13.07 -18.47 -13.93
CA PRO A 321 13.29 -17.04 -14.10
C PRO A 321 13.91 -16.35 -12.86
N ALA A 322 13.47 -16.69 -11.65
CA ALA A 322 13.95 -16.04 -10.41
C ALA A 322 15.32 -16.56 -9.95
N SER A 323 15.56 -17.87 -10.09
CA SER A 323 16.82 -18.52 -9.73
C SER A 323 17.91 -18.24 -10.75
N ALA A 324 17.64 -18.05 -12.04
CA ALA A 324 18.68 -17.63 -12.99
C ALA A 324 19.20 -16.20 -12.72
N VAL A 325 18.34 -15.34 -12.18
CA VAL A 325 18.67 -13.97 -11.76
C VAL A 325 19.38 -13.97 -10.40
N LEU A 326 18.89 -14.76 -9.43
CA LEU A 326 19.45 -14.86 -8.08
C LEU A 326 20.68 -15.79 -7.98
N ALA A 327 20.90 -16.71 -8.93
CA ALA A 327 22.05 -17.62 -8.94
C ALA A 327 23.33 -16.97 -9.51
N ALA A 328 23.23 -15.75 -10.04
CA ALA A 328 24.40 -14.98 -10.43
C ALA A 328 24.32 -13.52 -9.96
N PRO A 329 24.21 -13.24 -8.64
CA PRO A 329 24.19 -11.87 -8.13
C PRO A 329 25.40 -11.09 -8.64
N GLN A 330 26.56 -11.77 -8.76
CA GLN A 330 27.80 -11.23 -9.29
C GLN A 330 27.67 -10.54 -10.67
N ARG A 331 26.68 -10.89 -11.50
CA ARG A 331 26.42 -10.18 -12.77
C ARG A 331 25.95 -8.73 -12.58
N TYR A 332 25.50 -8.38 -11.37
CA TYR A 332 25.04 -7.04 -10.97
C TYR A 332 26.06 -6.30 -10.09
N ALA A 333 27.24 -6.88 -9.87
CA ALA A 333 28.34 -6.24 -9.16
C ALA A 333 28.88 -5.04 -9.95
N ASN A 334 29.61 -4.15 -9.26
CA ASN A 334 30.26 -3.01 -9.91
C ASN A 334 31.28 -3.51 -10.96
N GLY A 335 31.18 -3.01 -12.18
CA GLY A 335 31.98 -3.43 -13.34
C GLY A 335 31.48 -4.68 -14.06
N ALA A 336 30.39 -5.31 -13.61
CA ALA A 336 29.85 -6.50 -14.25
C ALA A 336 28.92 -6.17 -15.43
N GLU A 337 28.67 -7.16 -16.29
CA GLU A 337 27.87 -7.03 -17.53
C GLU A 337 26.49 -6.39 -17.32
N ARG A 338 25.84 -6.66 -16.18
CA ARG A 338 24.48 -6.18 -15.87
C ARG A 338 24.43 -5.18 -14.72
N GLU A 339 25.55 -4.53 -14.37
CA GLU A 339 25.58 -3.53 -13.28
C GLU A 339 24.49 -2.46 -13.45
N ALA A 340 24.44 -1.81 -14.63
CA ALA A 340 23.50 -0.72 -14.90
C ALA A 340 22.04 -1.15 -14.74
N TYR A 341 21.72 -2.38 -15.16
CA TYR A 341 20.38 -2.94 -15.02
C TYR A 341 20.04 -3.23 -13.55
N GLY A 342 20.97 -3.79 -12.78
CA GLY A 342 20.78 -4.04 -11.34
C GLY A 342 20.63 -2.75 -10.52
N ARG A 343 21.46 -1.74 -10.80
CA ARG A 343 21.37 -0.41 -10.16
C ARG A 343 20.05 0.28 -10.50
N ARG A 344 19.62 0.22 -11.76
CA ARG A 344 18.32 0.77 -12.18
C ARG A 344 17.15 0.05 -11.53
N ALA A 345 17.18 -1.28 -11.46
CA ALA A 345 16.14 -2.05 -10.77
C ALA A 345 16.05 -1.68 -9.28
N TYR A 346 17.19 -1.53 -8.61
CA TYR A 346 17.25 -1.07 -7.23
C TYR A 346 16.67 0.34 -7.05
N GLU A 347 17.05 1.29 -7.91
CA GLU A 347 16.48 2.64 -7.91
C GLU A 347 14.95 2.62 -8.04
N LEU A 348 14.42 1.84 -8.98
CA LEU A 348 12.99 1.72 -9.24
C LEU A 348 12.22 1.14 -8.06
N MET A 349 12.87 0.38 -7.18
CA MET A 349 12.27 -0.13 -5.95
C MET A 349 12.37 0.84 -4.77
N VAL A 350 13.49 1.52 -4.62
CA VAL A 350 13.73 2.41 -3.47
C VAL A 350 13.10 3.79 -3.66
N ALA A 351 13.10 4.35 -4.88
CA ALA A 351 12.61 5.70 -5.13
C ALA A 351 11.14 5.91 -4.74
N PRO A 352 10.19 5.01 -5.05
CA PRO A 352 8.82 5.18 -4.61
C PRO A 352 8.66 5.07 -3.09
N MET A 353 9.45 4.23 -2.40
CA MET A 353 9.43 4.15 -0.92
C MET A 353 9.86 5.46 -0.29
N LEU A 354 10.93 6.07 -0.80
CA LEU A 354 11.34 7.40 -0.34
C LEU A 354 10.26 8.45 -0.62
N GLY A 355 9.63 8.37 -1.79
CA GLY A 355 8.51 9.24 -2.16
C GLY A 355 7.34 9.14 -1.18
N LEU A 356 6.93 7.91 -0.84
CA LEU A 356 5.86 7.65 0.13
C LEU A 356 6.24 8.10 1.54
N ALA A 357 7.46 7.78 1.99
CA ALA A 357 7.98 8.21 3.29
C ALA A 357 7.99 9.74 3.45
N LEU A 358 8.46 10.46 2.42
CA LEU A 358 8.47 11.93 2.41
C LEU A 358 7.06 12.52 2.31
N SER A 359 6.18 11.94 1.50
CA SER A 359 4.78 12.35 1.40
C SER A 359 4.07 12.19 2.75
N LEU A 360 4.29 11.07 3.44
CA LEU A 360 3.72 10.81 4.76
C LEU A 360 4.23 11.79 5.82
N LEU A 361 5.52 12.13 5.80
CA LEU A 361 6.07 13.16 6.66
C LEU A 361 5.43 14.54 6.40
N GLY A 362 5.23 14.90 5.13
CA GLY A 362 4.49 16.09 4.72
C GLY A 362 3.05 16.08 5.24
N MET A 363 2.34 14.96 5.05
CA MET A 363 0.98 14.77 5.54
C MET A 363 0.88 14.89 7.07
N LEU A 364 1.77 14.27 7.84
CA LEU A 364 1.76 14.39 9.31
C LEU A 364 1.98 15.84 9.75
N THR A 365 2.93 16.52 9.13
CA THR A 365 3.22 17.92 9.43
C THR A 365 2.00 18.80 9.19
N HIS A 366 1.33 18.60 8.05
CA HIS A 366 0.14 19.36 7.68
C HIS A 366 -1.12 18.92 8.44
N LEU A 367 -1.20 17.68 8.91
CA LEU A 367 -2.25 17.21 9.81
C LEU A 367 -2.13 17.90 11.18
N CYS A 368 -0.91 17.96 11.74
CA CYS A 368 -0.65 18.71 12.97
C CYS A 368 -0.96 20.20 12.78
N ARG A 369 -0.56 20.79 11.64
CA ARG A 369 -0.86 22.20 11.34
C ARG A 369 -2.36 22.46 11.18
N ALA A 370 -3.07 21.58 10.49
CA ALA A 370 -4.53 21.66 10.37
C ALA A 370 -5.17 21.60 11.76
N GLY A 371 -4.72 20.70 12.65
CA GLY A 371 -5.17 20.65 14.04
C GLY A 371 -4.94 21.96 14.80
N LEU A 372 -3.75 22.57 14.70
CA LEU A 372 -3.46 23.86 15.30
C LEU A 372 -4.34 24.99 14.74
N LEU A 373 -4.56 25.00 13.42
CA LEU A 373 -5.43 25.97 12.74
C LEU A 373 -6.90 25.80 13.12
N THR A 374 -7.37 24.57 13.30
CA THR A 374 -8.72 24.27 13.82
C THR A 374 -8.87 24.76 15.26
N ILE A 375 -7.88 24.51 16.12
CA ILE A 375 -7.88 25.04 17.49
C ILE A 375 -7.93 26.57 17.47
N HIS A 376 -7.15 27.23 16.60
CA HIS A 376 -7.20 28.68 16.44
C HIS A 376 -8.57 29.16 15.96
N TYR A 377 -9.13 28.52 14.94
CA TYR A 377 -10.43 28.87 14.37
C TYR A 377 -11.56 28.76 15.41
N VAL A 378 -11.61 27.67 16.18
CA VAL A 378 -12.69 27.39 17.14
C VAL A 378 -12.52 28.17 18.44
N SER A 379 -11.29 28.23 18.98
CA SER A 379 -11.05 28.78 20.32
C SER A 379 -10.61 30.26 20.31
N GLY A 380 -10.18 30.77 19.16
CA GLY A 380 -9.55 32.09 19.03
C GLY A 380 -8.12 32.15 19.57
N TRP A 381 -7.57 31.06 20.12
CA TRP A 381 -6.20 31.02 20.63
C TRP A 381 -5.23 30.60 19.54
N ARG A 382 -4.20 31.41 19.30
CA ARG A 382 -3.08 31.07 18.42
C ARG A 382 -1.77 31.06 19.16
N LEU A 383 -0.80 30.31 18.66
CA LEU A 383 0.57 30.37 19.17
C LEU A 383 1.18 31.74 18.86
N ARG A 384 1.83 32.34 19.86
CA ARG A 384 2.29 33.73 19.79
C ARG A 384 3.48 33.93 18.86
N ARG A 385 4.35 32.92 18.75
CA ARG A 385 5.61 32.98 17.98
C ARG A 385 5.65 31.83 16.97
N ALA A 386 6.09 32.13 15.75
CA ALA A 386 6.27 31.13 14.70
C ALA A 386 7.21 29.98 15.13
N GLY A 387 8.26 30.29 15.91
CA GLY A 387 9.16 29.25 16.44
C GLY A 387 8.46 28.28 17.40
N VAL A 388 7.49 28.75 18.18
CA VAL A 388 6.71 27.89 19.08
C VAL A 388 5.75 27.00 18.27
N GLU A 389 5.16 27.54 17.20
CA GLU A 389 4.37 26.75 16.25
C GLU A 389 5.22 25.65 15.61
N LEU A 390 6.42 25.97 15.13
CA LEU A 390 7.32 24.97 14.55
C LEU A 390 7.69 23.88 15.56
N VAL A 391 8.04 24.24 16.79
CA VAL A 391 8.32 23.27 17.85
C VAL A 391 7.10 22.40 18.16
N ALA A 392 5.90 22.98 18.20
CA ALA A 392 4.66 22.23 18.41
C ALA A 392 4.37 21.25 17.26
N LEU A 393 4.64 21.64 16.01
CA LEU A 393 4.51 20.77 14.85
C LEU A 393 5.50 19.61 14.91
N VAL A 394 6.78 19.88 15.17
CA VAL A 394 7.81 18.84 15.31
C VAL A 394 7.47 17.88 16.45
N ALA A 395 7.04 18.40 17.60
CA ALA A 395 6.61 17.59 18.74
C ALA A 395 5.37 16.75 18.40
N GLY A 396 4.42 17.30 17.65
CA GLY A 396 3.22 16.59 17.18
C GLY A 396 3.56 15.45 16.25
N VAL A 397 4.38 15.70 15.22
CA VAL A 397 4.86 14.67 14.29
C VAL A 397 5.62 13.58 15.05
N TRP A 398 6.54 13.96 15.93
CA TRP A 398 7.30 13.01 16.74
C TRP A 398 6.40 12.16 17.65
N ALA A 399 5.39 12.75 18.29
CA ALA A 399 4.42 12.04 19.12
C ALA A 399 3.57 11.06 18.30
N LEU A 400 3.13 11.44 17.10
CA LEU A 400 2.40 10.57 16.18
C LEU A 400 3.27 9.40 15.70
N SER A 401 4.53 9.66 15.35
CA SER A 401 5.49 8.61 15.00
C SER A 401 5.73 7.66 16.17
N LEU A 402 5.90 8.18 17.40
CA LEU A 402 6.05 7.34 18.59
C LEU A 402 4.79 6.51 18.88
N ALA A 403 3.60 7.09 18.71
CA ALA A 403 2.34 6.38 18.85
C ALA A 403 2.23 5.23 17.83
N ALA A 404 2.60 5.49 16.56
CA ALA A 404 2.59 4.48 15.51
C ALA A 404 3.58 3.34 15.78
N ARG A 405 4.77 3.63 16.31
CA ARG A 405 5.74 2.59 16.71
C ARG A 405 5.19 1.63 17.77
N ASN A 406 4.36 2.15 18.67
CA ASN A 406 3.74 1.35 19.72
C ASN A 406 2.40 0.73 19.28
N TRP A 407 1.94 0.99 18.05
CA TRP A 407 0.69 0.44 17.55
C TRP A 407 0.84 -1.05 17.23
N PRO A 408 -0.06 -1.92 17.75
CA PRO A 408 -0.06 -3.34 17.42
C PRO A 408 -0.62 -3.53 16.02
N ALA A 409 0.26 -3.53 15.01
CA ALA A 409 -0.08 -3.92 13.64
C ALA A 409 0.28 -5.39 13.39
N GLY A 410 -0.50 -6.08 12.56
CA GLY A 410 -0.19 -7.44 12.12
C GLY A 410 1.21 -7.56 11.48
N LEU A 411 1.67 -6.49 10.83
CA LEU A 411 3.02 -6.36 10.29
C LEU A 411 4.14 -6.62 11.33
N VAL A 412 3.91 -6.26 12.59
CA VAL A 412 4.91 -6.43 13.67
C VAL A 412 5.10 -7.89 14.06
N ALA A 413 4.07 -8.71 13.84
CA ALA A 413 4.12 -10.13 14.11
C ALA A 413 4.89 -10.91 13.01
N ASP A 414 5.21 -10.26 11.88
CA ASP A 414 6.01 -10.89 10.84
C ASP A 414 7.48 -11.04 11.28
N PRO A 415 8.05 -12.26 11.23
CA PRO A 415 9.42 -12.50 11.69
C PRO A 415 10.49 -11.71 10.93
N ALA A 416 10.31 -11.48 9.62
CA ALA A 416 11.29 -10.75 8.81
C ALA A 416 11.29 -9.26 9.16
N TYR A 417 10.10 -8.68 9.31
CA TYR A 417 9.94 -7.31 9.79
C TYR A 417 10.51 -7.13 11.21
N ALA A 418 10.21 -8.06 12.13
CA ALA A 418 10.73 -8.01 13.50
C ALA A 418 12.27 -8.10 13.54
N ALA A 419 12.87 -8.96 12.72
CA ALA A 419 14.33 -9.08 12.60
C ALA A 419 14.97 -7.79 12.07
N TRP A 420 14.39 -7.19 11.02
CA TRP A 420 14.84 -5.90 10.49
C TRP A 420 14.73 -4.78 11.53
N ALA A 421 13.59 -4.67 12.20
CA ALA A 421 13.35 -3.65 13.23
C ALA A 421 14.31 -3.80 14.42
N ALA A 422 14.70 -5.03 14.76
CA ALA A 422 15.67 -5.33 15.81
C ALA A 422 17.13 -5.06 15.38
N SER A 423 17.43 -5.12 14.07
CA SER A 423 18.80 -4.97 13.55
C SER A 423 19.35 -3.54 13.54
N GLY A 424 18.52 -2.52 13.80
CA GLY A 424 18.92 -1.11 13.65
C GLY A 424 18.84 -0.24 14.88
N GLY A 425 19.84 0.65 15.01
CA GLY A 425 19.85 1.77 15.95
C GLY A 425 18.86 2.90 15.57
N ILE A 426 19.13 4.11 16.07
CA ILE A 426 18.24 5.29 16.01
C ILE A 426 17.73 5.59 14.58
N ASP A 427 18.54 5.33 13.56
CA ASP A 427 18.22 5.60 12.15
C ASP A 427 17.16 4.66 11.55
N ILE A 428 16.87 3.50 12.17
CA ILE A 428 15.75 2.64 11.75
C ILE A 428 14.43 3.07 12.41
N GLY A 429 14.49 3.73 13.57
CA GLY A 429 13.29 4.06 14.36
C GLY A 429 12.30 5.00 13.66
N TRP A 430 12.78 5.95 12.85
CA TRP A 430 11.89 6.84 12.09
C TRP A 430 11.28 6.12 10.87
N LEU A 431 12.05 5.27 10.20
CA LEU A 431 11.58 4.50 9.05
C LEU A 431 10.58 3.42 9.50
N ASP A 432 10.84 2.75 10.63
CA ASP A 432 9.90 1.86 11.34
C ASP A 432 8.57 2.57 11.61
N ALA A 433 8.62 3.79 12.15
CA ALA A 433 7.42 4.59 12.38
C ALA A 433 6.66 4.89 11.08
N LEU A 434 7.37 5.28 10.01
CA LEU A 434 6.74 5.60 8.72
C LEU A 434 6.11 4.37 8.08
N VAL A 435 6.80 3.22 8.05
CA VAL A 435 6.24 1.96 7.52
C VAL A 435 4.97 1.57 8.28
N ARG A 436 4.95 1.72 9.62
CA ARG A 436 3.74 1.46 10.41
C ARG A 436 2.63 2.46 10.13
N LEU A 437 2.97 3.73 9.93
CA LEU A 437 2.02 4.76 9.54
C LEU A 437 1.46 4.53 8.14
N GLU A 438 2.23 3.95 7.21
CA GLU A 438 1.74 3.56 5.89
C GLU A 438 0.62 2.52 5.99
N VAL A 439 0.70 1.58 6.93
CA VAL A 439 -0.39 0.62 7.19
C VAL A 439 -1.69 1.33 7.59
N LEU A 440 -1.59 2.44 8.35
CA LEU A 440 -2.74 3.26 8.75
C LEU A 440 -3.20 4.20 7.61
N GLY A 441 -2.26 4.76 6.85
CA GLY A 441 -2.52 5.66 5.74
C GLY A 441 -3.11 4.96 4.52
N TYR A 442 -2.75 3.69 4.31
CA TYR A 442 -3.18 2.91 3.16
C TYR A 442 -4.70 2.92 2.93
N PRO A 443 -5.57 2.56 3.90
CA PRO A 443 -7.01 2.59 3.66
C PRO A 443 -7.55 3.99 3.34
N LEU A 444 -6.88 5.06 3.79
CA LEU A 444 -7.22 6.43 3.37
C LEU A 444 -6.83 6.68 1.91
N PHE A 445 -5.63 6.26 1.50
CA PHE A 445 -5.16 6.40 0.12
C PHE A 445 -6.04 5.60 -0.84
N ASP A 446 -6.40 4.37 -0.45
CA ASP A 446 -7.28 3.48 -1.20
C ASP A 446 -8.68 4.10 -1.37
N LEU A 447 -9.26 4.64 -0.30
CA LEU A 447 -10.53 5.36 -0.38
C LEU A 447 -10.46 6.56 -1.33
N VAL A 448 -9.41 7.39 -1.21
CA VAL A 448 -9.21 8.56 -2.08
C VAL A 448 -9.04 8.13 -3.54
N PHE A 449 -8.34 7.03 -3.78
CA PHE A 449 -8.18 6.47 -5.12
C PHE A 449 -9.53 6.17 -5.76
N HIS A 450 -10.37 5.34 -5.13
CA HIS A 450 -11.68 4.94 -5.65
C HIS A 450 -12.68 6.09 -5.80
N VAL A 451 -12.46 7.21 -5.10
CA VAL A 451 -13.31 8.40 -5.23
C VAL A 451 -12.87 9.29 -6.40
N LEU A 452 -11.57 9.32 -6.71
CA LEU A 452 -11.00 10.24 -7.70
C LEU A 452 -10.74 9.60 -9.07
N PHE A 453 -10.54 8.28 -9.11
CA PHE A 453 -10.20 7.50 -10.30
C PHE A 453 -11.18 6.32 -10.43
#